data_AF-A0A7J8V194-F1
#
_entry.id   AF-A0A7J8V194-F1
#
_cell.length_a   1.000
_cell.length_b   1.000
_cell.length_c   1.000
_cell.angle_alpha   90.00
_cell.angle_beta   90.00
_cell.angle_gamma   90.00
#
_symmetry.space_group_name_H-M   'P 1'
#
loop_
_entity.id
_entity.type
_entity.pdbx_description
1 polymer ?
#
loop_
_entity_poly.entity_id
_entity_poly.type
_entity_poly.pdbx_seq_one_letter_code
_entity_poly.pdbx_strand_id
1 'polypeptide(L)'
;MGFPDASAIGGGPEPDSESALLLRTSLKPEDKFNLGYIIYFTLGVGFLLPWNSFITAVNYFSYLYPEASVDRVFAVVYMVVGLACLLVIVFYAHKSEAYMRINVGLGIFVVSLLVVPVMDAVYIKGRVGLYDGFYVTVGLLALAGIGDALVQGGLIGAAGELPERYMQAIVAGSGGSGVLVSMLRILTNAVFPQDADGLRKSAYLYFFTSIVFMVICIVLYNVAHKLPIMQYYEELKAEAVKEEKAEKGPMTGPVWRASLWNIVGTVKWYGFGIVLIYVVTLSIFPGYITEDVHSLVLKDWYPVLLITGYNVFDLVGKSLTA
;
A
#
# COMPACT_ATOMS: atom_id res chain seq x y z
N MET A 1 -16.73 -64.78 -44.51
CA MET A 1 -16.80 -63.30 -44.44
C MET A 1 -17.56 -62.98 -43.15
N GLY A 2 -16.99 -62.63 -42.01
CA GLY A 2 -15.79 -61.86 -41.73
C GLY A 2 -16.09 -60.37 -41.81
N PHE A 3 -16.57 -59.74 -40.73
CA PHE A 3 -16.04 -58.53 -40.09
C PHE A 3 -16.74 -58.30 -38.71
N PRO A 4 -16.04 -57.78 -37.69
CA PRO A 4 -16.43 -57.81 -36.27
C PRO A 4 -16.96 -56.46 -35.72
N ASP A 5 -17.46 -56.53 -34.49
CA ASP A 5 -17.91 -55.44 -33.62
C ASP A 5 -16.96 -54.23 -33.56
N ALA A 6 -17.54 -53.03 -33.66
CA ALA A 6 -16.87 -51.77 -33.38
C ALA A 6 -17.34 -51.20 -32.03
N SER A 7 -16.91 -51.84 -30.95
CA SER A 7 -16.71 -51.17 -29.67
C SER A 7 -15.26 -50.65 -29.61
N ALA A 8 -15.07 -49.51 -28.93
CA ALA A 8 -13.80 -48.84 -28.61
C ALA A 8 -13.29 -47.82 -29.64
N ILE A 9 -13.83 -46.60 -29.54
CA ILE A 9 -13.05 -45.39 -29.84
C ILE A 9 -12.80 -44.68 -28.51
N GLY A 10 -11.59 -44.87 -27.98
CA GLY A 10 -10.80 -43.79 -27.39
C GLY A 10 -11.24 -43.24 -26.04
N GLY A 11 -11.31 -44.08 -25.02
CA GLY A 11 -10.96 -43.64 -23.67
C GLY A 11 -9.46 -43.41 -23.60
N GLY A 12 -8.99 -42.25 -24.06
CA GLY A 12 -7.65 -41.80 -23.69
C GLY A 12 -7.63 -41.58 -22.17
N PRO A 13 -6.57 -41.98 -21.45
CA PRO A 13 -6.49 -41.69 -20.02
C PRO A 13 -6.60 -40.18 -19.85
N GLU A 14 -7.57 -39.71 -19.05
CA GLU A 14 -7.52 -38.35 -18.53
C GLU A 14 -6.11 -38.17 -17.94
N PRO A 15 -5.38 -37.11 -18.29
CA PRO A 15 -4.03 -36.94 -17.79
C PRO A 15 -4.10 -36.96 -16.26
N ASP A 16 -3.37 -37.91 -15.67
CA ASP A 16 -3.20 -38.03 -14.22
C ASP A 16 -2.98 -36.62 -13.66
N SER A 17 -3.67 -36.25 -12.57
CA SER A 17 -3.65 -34.88 -12.03
C SER A 17 -2.23 -34.33 -11.85
N GLU A 18 -1.25 -35.21 -11.57
CA GLU A 18 0.18 -34.90 -11.53
C GLU A 18 0.76 -34.54 -12.90
N SER A 19 0.45 -35.28 -13.95
CA SER A 19 0.88 -35.01 -15.32
C SER A 19 0.29 -33.70 -15.86
N ALA A 20 -0.98 -33.40 -15.54
CA ALA A 20 -1.60 -32.12 -15.89
C ALA A 20 -0.97 -30.93 -15.13
N LEU A 21 -0.64 -31.12 -13.85
CA LEU A 21 0.06 -30.13 -13.03
C LEU A 21 1.50 -29.88 -13.52
N LEU A 22 2.23 -30.93 -13.88
CA LEU A 22 3.59 -30.85 -14.44
C LEU A 22 3.60 -30.15 -15.81
N LEU A 23 2.61 -30.43 -16.65
CA LEU A 23 2.46 -29.80 -17.97
C LEU A 23 2.05 -28.32 -17.88
N ARG A 24 1.33 -27.92 -16.84
CA ARG A 24 1.04 -26.51 -16.55
C ARG A 24 2.23 -25.77 -15.94
N THR A 25 3.01 -26.44 -15.10
CA THR A 25 4.23 -25.87 -14.52
C THR A 25 5.26 -25.56 -15.61
N SER A 26 5.30 -26.36 -16.69
CA SER A 26 6.16 -26.12 -17.85
C SER A 26 5.65 -25.01 -18.79
N LEU A 27 4.38 -24.62 -18.68
CA LEU A 27 3.73 -23.54 -19.45
C LEU A 27 3.64 -22.20 -18.68
N LYS A 28 4.25 -22.11 -17.48
CA LYS A 28 4.24 -20.89 -16.67
C LYS A 28 4.70 -19.68 -17.52
N PRO A 29 3.84 -18.66 -17.72
CA PRO A 29 4.23 -17.48 -18.48
C PRO A 29 5.39 -16.77 -17.76
N GLU A 30 6.43 -16.38 -18.48
CA GLU A 30 7.45 -15.51 -17.89
C GLU A 30 6.90 -14.10 -17.70
N ASP A 31 7.28 -13.44 -16.59
CA ASP A 31 7.03 -12.00 -16.40
C ASP A 31 7.97 -11.21 -17.32
N LYS A 32 7.56 -11.07 -18.60
CA LYS A 32 8.33 -10.38 -19.63
C LYS A 32 8.68 -8.97 -19.16
N PHE A 33 9.97 -8.65 -19.18
CA PHE A 33 10.53 -7.36 -18.74
C PHE A 33 10.29 -7.02 -17.25
N ASN A 34 9.91 -7.98 -16.41
CA ASN A 34 9.58 -7.76 -14.99
C ASN A 34 8.45 -6.72 -14.79
N LEU A 35 7.49 -6.66 -15.72
CA LEU A 35 6.41 -5.66 -15.67
C LEU A 35 5.53 -5.85 -14.45
N GLY A 36 5.19 -7.09 -14.09
CA GLY A 36 4.43 -7.39 -12.89
C GLY A 36 5.15 -6.90 -11.64
N TYR A 37 6.47 -7.17 -11.55
CA TYR A 37 7.30 -6.68 -10.46
C TYR A 37 7.28 -5.15 -10.34
N ILE A 38 7.50 -4.44 -11.45
CA ILE A 38 7.52 -2.97 -11.48
C ILE A 38 6.16 -2.40 -11.05
N ILE A 39 5.05 -3.01 -11.49
CA ILE A 39 3.71 -2.58 -11.08
C ILE A 39 3.54 -2.74 -9.57
N TYR A 40 3.85 -3.92 -9.02
CA TYR A 40 3.70 -4.19 -7.59
C TYR A 40 4.61 -3.30 -6.73
N PHE A 41 5.83 -3.03 -7.19
CA PHE A 41 6.72 -2.04 -6.56
C PHE A 41 6.11 -0.63 -6.59
N THR A 42 5.58 -0.19 -7.73
CA THR A 42 4.97 1.13 -7.88
C THR A 42 3.71 1.27 -7.01
N LEU A 43 2.90 0.21 -6.91
CA LEU A 43 1.75 0.16 -6.00
C LEU A 43 2.19 0.24 -4.53
N GLY A 44 3.32 -0.40 -4.20
CA GLY A 44 3.98 -0.28 -2.91
C GLY A 44 4.36 1.16 -2.55
N VAL A 45 4.98 1.88 -3.50
CA VAL A 45 5.28 3.31 -3.36
C VAL A 45 4.00 4.11 -3.13
N GLY A 46 2.97 3.79 -3.91
CA GLY A 46 1.70 4.47 -3.94
C GLY A 46 0.94 4.43 -2.62
N PHE A 47 0.81 3.29 -1.95
CA PHE A 47 -0.07 3.22 -0.78
C PHE A 47 0.42 4.04 0.42
N LEU A 48 1.73 4.26 0.58
CA LEU A 48 2.27 5.14 1.65
C LEU A 48 2.37 6.61 1.27
N LEU A 49 2.35 6.93 -0.03
CA LEU A 49 2.62 8.28 -0.51
C LEU A 49 1.60 9.32 0.00
N PRO A 50 0.29 9.02 0.10
CA PRO A 50 -0.69 9.95 0.65
C PRO A 50 -0.35 10.37 2.08
N TRP A 51 -0.13 9.39 2.97
CA TRP A 51 0.30 9.64 4.36
C TRP A 51 1.57 10.48 4.41
N ASN A 52 2.59 10.10 3.62
CA ASN A 52 3.85 10.82 3.56
C ASN A 52 3.67 12.29 3.10
N SER A 53 2.69 12.58 2.26
CA SER A 53 2.39 13.95 1.81
C SER A 53 1.83 14.81 2.94
N PHE A 54 0.89 14.27 3.72
CA PHE A 54 0.30 14.96 4.86
C PHE A 54 1.35 15.28 5.93
N ILE A 55 2.20 14.32 6.30
CA ILE A 55 3.23 14.54 7.32
C ILE A 55 4.35 15.47 6.84
N THR A 56 4.70 15.43 5.55
CA THR A 56 5.77 16.30 5.03
C THR A 56 5.28 17.75 4.91
N ALA A 57 3.99 17.95 4.66
CA ALA A 57 3.34 19.25 4.69
C ALA A 57 2.99 19.73 6.11
N VAL A 58 3.36 19.01 7.19
CA VAL A 58 2.95 19.36 8.56
C VAL A 58 3.38 20.77 8.96
N ASN A 59 4.57 21.21 8.55
CA ASN A 59 5.05 22.57 8.84
C ASN A 59 4.12 23.65 8.27
N TYR A 60 3.54 23.41 7.10
CA TYR A 60 2.57 24.32 6.49
C TYR A 60 1.25 24.34 7.26
N PHE A 61 0.76 23.17 7.67
CA PHE A 61 -0.46 23.07 8.47
C PHE A 61 -0.29 23.67 9.88
N SER A 62 0.84 23.45 10.54
CA SER A 62 1.16 24.05 11.84
C SER A 62 1.28 25.57 11.75
N TYR A 63 1.77 26.10 10.62
CA TYR A 63 1.74 27.53 10.35
C TYR A 63 0.30 28.07 10.22
N LEU A 64 -0.59 27.35 9.53
CA LEU A 64 -1.99 27.75 9.38
C LEU A 64 -2.80 27.65 10.68
N TYR A 65 -2.47 26.66 11.53
CA TYR A 65 -3.26 26.29 12.71
C TYR A 65 -2.38 26.22 13.97
N PRO A 66 -1.85 27.36 14.46
CA PRO A 66 -0.82 27.39 15.50
C PRO A 66 -1.30 26.89 16.88
N GLU A 67 -2.60 26.92 17.18
CA GLU A 67 -3.12 26.43 18.47
C GLU A 67 -3.47 24.93 18.44
N ALA A 68 -3.37 24.28 17.28
CA ALA A 68 -3.66 22.86 17.11
C ALA A 68 -2.37 22.03 17.09
N SER A 69 -2.36 20.88 17.78
CA SER A 69 -1.29 19.87 17.65
C SER A 69 -1.47 19.04 16.38
N VAL A 70 -1.25 19.67 15.22
CA VAL A 70 -1.53 19.09 13.89
C VAL A 70 -0.87 17.73 13.70
N ASP A 71 0.41 17.62 14.05
CA ASP A 71 1.22 16.40 13.96
C ASP A 71 0.57 15.21 14.69
N ARG A 72 0.11 15.43 15.93
CA ARG A 72 -0.49 14.39 16.76
C ARG A 72 -1.88 14.01 16.26
N VAL A 73 -2.70 15.02 15.95
CA VAL A 73 -4.08 14.78 15.48
C VAL A 73 -4.05 14.02 14.16
N PHE A 74 -3.17 14.38 13.23
CA PHE A 74 -3.06 13.73 11.94
C PHE A 74 -2.68 12.25 12.09
N ALA A 75 -1.67 11.96 12.92
CA ALA A 75 -1.23 10.59 13.18
C ALA A 75 -2.32 9.75 13.86
N VAL A 76 -2.93 10.26 14.94
CA VAL A 76 -3.95 9.51 15.67
C VAL A 76 -5.15 9.20 14.78
N VAL A 77 -5.67 10.19 14.06
CA VAL A 77 -6.86 10.00 13.22
C VAL A 77 -6.59 9.02 12.08
N TYR A 78 -5.48 9.19 11.36
CA TYR A 78 -5.13 8.28 10.25
C TYR A 78 -4.95 6.84 10.74
N MET A 79 -4.15 6.65 11.80
CA MET A 79 -3.79 5.31 12.29
C MET A 79 -4.98 4.58 12.94
N VAL A 80 -5.78 5.27 13.76
CA VAL A 80 -6.94 4.66 14.43
C VAL A 80 -8.01 4.26 13.40
N VAL A 81 -8.31 5.15 12.45
CA VAL A 81 -9.30 4.86 11.40
C VAL A 81 -8.80 3.74 10.48
N GLY A 82 -7.53 3.80 10.07
CA GLY A 82 -6.90 2.75 9.27
C GLY A 82 -6.93 1.38 9.97
N LEU A 83 -6.54 1.31 11.25
CA LEU A 83 -6.58 0.08 12.03
C LEU A 83 -8.00 -0.46 12.18
N ALA A 84 -8.97 0.38 12.53
CA ALA A 84 -10.36 -0.02 12.67
C ALA A 84 -10.91 -0.58 11.35
N CYS A 85 -10.64 0.11 10.23
CA CYS A 85 -11.05 -0.33 8.90
C CYS A 85 -10.38 -1.64 8.49
N LEU A 86 -9.07 -1.79 8.75
CA LEU A 86 -8.33 -3.01 8.44
C LEU A 86 -8.87 -4.22 9.21
N LEU A 87 -9.20 -4.05 10.49
CA LEU A 87 -9.85 -5.10 11.29
C LEU A 87 -11.18 -5.54 10.68
N VAL A 88 -12.01 -4.58 10.26
CA VAL A 88 -13.27 -4.89 9.56
C VAL A 88 -12.99 -5.65 8.26
N ILE A 89 -12.02 -5.22 7.47
CA ILE A 89 -11.64 -5.90 6.22
C ILE A 89 -11.24 -7.36 6.51
N VAL A 90 -10.42 -7.63 7.53
CA VAL A 90 -10.00 -9.00 7.87
C VAL A 90 -11.19 -9.91 8.18
N PHE A 91 -12.18 -9.43 8.95
CA PHE A 91 -13.36 -10.24 9.28
C PHE A 91 -14.33 -10.42 8.10
N TYR A 92 -14.40 -9.46 7.18
CA TYR A 92 -15.35 -9.46 6.06
C TYR A 92 -14.70 -9.72 4.68
N ALA A 93 -13.41 -10.05 4.62
CA ALA A 93 -12.66 -10.21 3.37
C ALA A 93 -13.28 -11.23 2.42
N HIS A 94 -13.85 -12.33 2.94
CA HIS A 94 -14.52 -13.38 2.15
C HIS A 94 -15.76 -12.90 1.39
N LYS A 95 -16.29 -11.70 1.67
CA LYS A 95 -17.45 -11.10 0.99
C LYS A 95 -17.09 -10.03 -0.03
N SER A 96 -15.82 -9.65 -0.12
CA SER A 96 -15.36 -8.55 -0.97
C SER A 96 -14.20 -8.99 -1.83
N GLU A 97 -14.19 -8.57 -3.09
CA GLU A 97 -13.07 -8.80 -3.99
C GLU A 97 -11.94 -7.81 -3.73
N ALA A 98 -10.68 -8.26 -3.86
CA ALA A 98 -9.51 -7.41 -3.71
C ALA A 98 -9.50 -6.27 -4.74
N TYR A 99 -9.90 -6.57 -5.99
CA TYR A 99 -9.98 -5.62 -7.08
C TYR A 99 -10.84 -4.39 -6.76
N MET A 100 -12.02 -4.62 -6.19
CA MET A 100 -12.92 -3.53 -5.79
C MET A 100 -12.34 -2.73 -4.63
N ARG A 101 -11.80 -3.39 -3.58
CA ARG A 101 -11.21 -2.71 -2.42
C ARG A 101 -10.08 -1.77 -2.83
N ILE A 102 -9.14 -2.26 -3.65
CA ILE A 102 -7.97 -1.49 -4.05
C ILE A 102 -8.37 -0.28 -4.91
N ASN A 103 -9.22 -0.46 -5.92
CA ASN A 103 -9.65 0.67 -6.77
C ASN A 103 -10.46 1.72 -5.98
N VAL A 104 -11.35 1.28 -5.08
CA VAL A 104 -12.10 2.21 -4.22
C VAL A 104 -11.14 2.97 -3.30
N GLY A 105 -10.19 2.28 -2.66
CA GLY A 105 -9.21 2.93 -1.78
C GLY A 105 -8.29 3.91 -2.52
N LEU A 106 -7.82 3.56 -3.72
CA LEU A 106 -7.06 4.49 -4.58
C LEU A 106 -7.90 5.72 -4.99
N GLY A 107 -9.19 5.52 -5.29
CA GLY A 107 -10.11 6.63 -5.56
C GLY A 107 -10.29 7.55 -4.35
N ILE A 108 -10.43 6.98 -3.15
CA ILE A 108 -10.48 7.73 -1.89
C ILE A 108 -9.19 8.54 -1.69
N PHE A 109 -8.01 7.95 -1.95
CA PHE A 109 -6.75 8.69 -1.88
C PHE A 109 -6.70 9.89 -2.81
N VAL A 110 -7.12 9.74 -4.07
CA VAL A 110 -7.17 10.88 -5.02
C VAL A 110 -8.06 12.00 -4.48
N VAL A 111 -9.25 11.67 -3.95
CA VAL A 111 -10.16 12.66 -3.38
C VAL A 111 -9.53 13.33 -2.16
N SER A 112 -9.02 12.56 -1.20
CA SER A 112 -8.37 13.07 0.02
C SER A 112 -7.21 14.02 -0.30
N LEU A 113 -6.39 13.68 -1.30
CA LEU A 113 -5.24 14.49 -1.69
C LEU A 113 -5.62 15.71 -2.52
N LEU A 114 -6.67 15.66 -3.34
CA LEU A 114 -7.09 16.75 -4.20
C LEU A 114 -7.82 17.86 -3.44
N VAL A 115 -8.64 17.50 -2.45
CA VAL A 115 -9.46 18.48 -1.73
C VAL A 115 -8.59 19.47 -0.95
N VAL A 116 -7.46 19.04 -0.38
CA VAL A 116 -6.54 19.92 0.38
C VAL A 116 -6.01 21.11 -0.43
N PRO A 117 -5.29 20.92 -1.56
CA PRO A 117 -4.76 22.02 -2.36
C PRO A 117 -5.87 22.87 -2.99
N VAL A 118 -7.00 22.27 -3.35
CA VAL A 118 -8.16 23.01 -3.89
C VAL A 118 -8.77 23.91 -2.82
N MET A 119 -9.02 23.37 -1.62
CA MET A 119 -9.53 24.11 -0.47
C MET A 119 -8.59 25.26 -0.10
N ASP A 120 -7.28 25.03 -0.11
CA ASP A 120 -6.34 26.11 0.13
C ASP A 120 -6.33 27.15 -1.00
N ALA A 121 -6.48 26.75 -2.25
CA ALA A 121 -6.51 27.70 -3.38
C ALA A 121 -7.75 28.61 -3.34
N VAL A 122 -8.92 28.05 -3.02
CA VAL A 122 -10.21 28.75 -3.15
C VAL A 122 -10.72 29.38 -1.86
N TYR A 123 -10.42 28.77 -0.70
CA TYR A 123 -10.99 29.16 0.58
C TYR A 123 -9.92 29.71 1.56
N ILE A 124 -8.95 28.88 1.97
CA ILE A 124 -7.98 29.26 3.03
C ILE A 124 -7.04 30.36 2.52
N LYS A 125 -6.53 30.22 1.30
CA LYS A 125 -5.62 31.18 0.65
C LYS A 125 -4.40 31.53 1.51
N GLY A 126 -3.89 30.56 2.27
CA GLY A 126 -2.78 30.77 3.20
C GLY A 126 -3.10 31.61 4.45
N ARG A 127 -4.37 31.93 4.72
CA ARG A 127 -4.79 32.71 5.90
C ARG A 127 -4.72 31.84 7.16
N VAL A 128 -3.99 32.34 8.16
CA VAL A 128 -3.82 31.69 9.46
C VAL A 128 -5.10 31.80 10.30
N GLY A 129 -5.44 30.74 11.05
CA GLY A 129 -6.54 30.74 12.03
C GLY A 129 -7.92 30.34 11.51
N LEU A 130 -8.04 29.88 10.27
CA LEU A 130 -9.31 29.37 9.70
C LEU A 130 -9.52 27.88 10.02
N TYR A 131 -9.89 27.58 11.27
CA TYR A 131 -9.98 26.20 11.76
C TYR A 131 -11.02 25.31 11.05
N ASP A 132 -11.97 25.87 10.30
CA ASP A 132 -12.83 25.07 9.41
C ASP A 132 -12.00 24.22 8.44
N GLY A 133 -10.93 24.80 7.89
CA GLY A 133 -10.00 24.08 7.00
C GLY A 133 -9.24 22.97 7.72
N PHE A 134 -8.95 23.16 9.01
CA PHE A 134 -8.33 22.12 9.84
C PHE A 134 -9.26 20.93 10.02
N TYR A 135 -10.52 21.15 10.41
CA TYR A 135 -11.50 20.05 10.60
C TYR A 135 -11.77 19.28 9.30
N VAL A 136 -11.86 19.99 8.17
CA VAL A 136 -11.98 19.34 6.85
C VAL A 136 -10.73 18.49 6.56
N THR A 137 -9.53 19.01 6.81
CA THR A 137 -8.28 18.26 6.59
C THR A 137 -8.20 17.00 7.46
N VAL A 138 -8.63 17.09 8.72
CA VAL A 138 -8.73 15.93 9.63
C VAL A 138 -9.73 14.90 9.10
N GLY A 139 -10.87 15.33 8.56
CA GLY A 139 -11.81 14.43 7.88
C GLY A 139 -11.20 13.73 6.66
N LEU A 140 -10.43 14.45 5.85
CA LEU A 140 -9.73 13.88 4.69
C LEU A 140 -8.65 12.88 5.10
N LEU A 141 -8.00 13.07 6.26
CA LEU A 141 -7.06 12.11 6.86
C LEU A 141 -7.76 10.84 7.33
N ALA A 142 -8.95 10.95 7.92
CA ALA A 142 -9.76 9.78 8.24
C ALA A 142 -10.12 9.01 6.96
N LEU A 143 -10.53 9.70 5.90
CA LEU A 143 -10.78 9.08 4.59
C LEU A 143 -9.51 8.44 4.03
N ALA A 144 -8.36 9.11 4.12
CA ALA A 144 -7.09 8.55 3.69
C ALA A 144 -6.73 7.28 4.50
N GLY A 145 -6.99 7.24 5.81
CA GLY A 145 -6.82 6.02 6.61
C GLY A 145 -7.70 4.86 6.15
N ILE A 146 -8.95 5.14 5.74
CA ILE A 146 -9.83 4.12 5.11
C ILE A 146 -9.24 3.65 3.76
N GLY A 147 -8.79 4.60 2.93
CA GLY A 147 -8.13 4.31 1.66
C GLY A 147 -6.90 3.42 1.84
N ASP A 148 -6.08 3.70 2.85
CA ASP A 148 -4.90 2.91 3.18
C ASP A 148 -5.25 1.51 3.61
N ALA A 149 -6.21 1.34 4.53
CA ALA A 149 -6.66 0.01 4.94
C ALA A 149 -7.15 -0.84 3.76
N LEU A 150 -7.90 -0.22 2.83
CA LEU A 150 -8.41 -0.87 1.62
C LEU A 150 -7.29 -1.25 0.63
N VAL A 151 -6.36 -0.32 0.36
CA VAL A 151 -5.28 -0.51 -0.61
C VAL A 151 -4.19 -1.40 -0.04
N GLN A 152 -3.63 -1.07 1.13
CA GLN A 152 -2.57 -1.84 1.79
C GLN A 152 -3.05 -3.26 2.11
N GLY A 153 -4.21 -3.40 2.76
CA GLY A 153 -4.78 -4.71 3.08
C GLY A 153 -5.13 -5.52 1.83
N GLY A 154 -5.63 -4.86 0.80
CA GLY A 154 -5.92 -5.50 -0.49
C GLY A 154 -4.67 -5.98 -1.23
N LEU A 155 -3.63 -5.13 -1.33
CA LEU A 155 -2.40 -5.42 -2.05
C LEU A 155 -1.58 -6.50 -1.37
N ILE A 156 -1.39 -6.41 -0.04
CA ILE A 156 -0.68 -7.43 0.73
C ILE A 156 -1.43 -8.77 0.66
N GLY A 157 -2.76 -8.75 0.78
CA GLY A 157 -3.58 -9.94 0.63
C GLY A 157 -3.44 -10.58 -0.76
N ALA A 158 -3.51 -9.78 -1.83
CA ALA A 158 -3.34 -10.27 -3.21
C ALA A 158 -1.92 -10.77 -3.48
N ALA A 159 -0.89 -10.11 -2.94
CA ALA A 159 0.50 -10.52 -3.14
C ALA A 159 0.87 -11.78 -2.35
N GLY A 160 0.17 -12.07 -1.24
CA GLY A 160 0.34 -13.32 -0.51
C GLY A 160 -0.12 -14.56 -1.29
N GLU A 161 -0.87 -14.37 -2.38
CA GLU A 161 -1.30 -15.42 -3.29
C GLU A 161 -0.36 -15.60 -4.49
N LEU A 162 0.60 -14.68 -4.64
CA LEU A 162 1.59 -14.67 -5.71
C LEU A 162 2.96 -15.15 -5.19
N PRO A 163 3.93 -15.45 -6.08
CA PRO A 163 5.29 -15.73 -5.68
C PRO A 163 5.87 -14.64 -4.77
N GLU A 164 6.73 -15.05 -3.82
CA GLU A 164 7.31 -14.19 -2.76
C GLU A 164 7.90 -12.88 -3.30
N ARG A 165 8.45 -12.92 -4.51
CA ARG A 165 8.98 -11.74 -5.23
C ARG A 165 7.97 -10.58 -5.35
N TYR A 166 6.67 -10.83 -5.48
CA TYR A 166 5.66 -9.77 -5.59
C TYR A 166 5.31 -9.14 -4.23
N MET A 167 5.30 -9.94 -3.17
CA MET A 167 5.21 -9.44 -1.80
C MET A 167 6.41 -8.54 -1.49
N GLN A 168 7.61 -9.04 -1.81
CA GLN A 168 8.85 -8.28 -1.69
C GLN A 168 8.79 -6.96 -2.47
N ALA A 169 8.28 -6.97 -3.71
CA ALA A 169 8.13 -5.76 -4.52
C ALA A 169 7.27 -4.69 -3.83
N ILE A 170 6.09 -5.07 -3.30
CA ILE A 170 5.22 -4.13 -2.57
C ILE A 170 5.92 -3.59 -1.33
N VAL A 171 6.54 -4.47 -0.54
CA VAL A 171 7.22 -4.07 0.69
C VAL A 171 8.39 -3.14 0.36
N ALA A 172 9.23 -3.45 -0.62
CA ALA A 172 10.31 -2.58 -1.08
C ALA A 172 9.78 -1.24 -1.61
N GLY A 173 8.69 -1.27 -2.39
CA GLY A 173 8.00 -0.08 -2.88
C GLY A 173 7.59 0.87 -1.74
N SER A 174 7.13 0.33 -0.61
CA SER A 174 6.80 1.13 0.58
C SER A 174 8.01 1.96 1.08
N GLY A 175 9.21 1.38 1.08
CA GLY A 175 10.45 2.11 1.39
C GLY A 175 10.81 3.13 0.30
N GLY A 176 10.52 2.80 -0.96
CA GLY A 176 10.66 3.70 -2.11
C GLY A 176 9.81 4.98 -1.97
N SER A 177 8.64 4.88 -1.34
CA SER A 177 7.81 6.04 -0.97
C SER A 177 8.55 7.02 -0.06
N GLY A 178 9.23 6.50 0.97
CA GLY A 178 10.04 7.31 1.88
C GLY A 178 11.18 8.02 1.16
N VAL A 179 11.89 7.31 0.28
CA VAL A 179 12.98 7.91 -0.52
C VAL A 179 12.46 9.01 -1.44
N LEU A 180 11.35 8.79 -2.15
CA LEU A 180 10.73 9.80 -3.01
C LEU A 180 10.36 11.06 -2.22
N VAL A 181 9.79 10.89 -1.03
CA VAL A 181 9.39 12.00 -0.16
C VAL A 181 10.61 12.73 0.41
N SER A 182 11.66 12.01 0.80
CA SER A 182 12.94 12.62 1.19
C SER A 182 13.54 13.45 0.06
N MET A 183 13.51 12.95 -1.19
CA MET A 183 13.97 13.71 -2.35
C MET A 183 13.14 14.97 -2.55
N LEU A 184 11.82 14.87 -2.49
CA LEU A 184 10.92 16.02 -2.58
C LEU A 184 11.23 17.06 -1.49
N ARG A 185 11.44 16.61 -0.25
CA ARG A 185 11.76 17.48 0.89
C ARG A 185 13.11 18.18 0.75
N ILE A 186 14.12 17.49 0.21
CA ILE A 186 15.43 18.10 -0.09
C ILE A 186 15.25 19.17 -1.18
N LEU A 187 14.51 18.85 -2.25
CA LEU A 187 14.27 19.77 -3.36
C LEU A 187 13.50 21.01 -2.90
N THR A 188 12.41 20.86 -2.16
CA THR A 188 11.64 22.00 -1.66
C THR A 188 12.43 22.86 -0.69
N ASN A 189 13.21 22.27 0.21
CA ASN A 189 14.07 23.03 1.12
C ASN A 189 15.20 23.77 0.39
N ALA A 190 15.68 23.25 -0.73
CA ALA A 190 16.70 23.90 -1.55
C ALA A 190 16.13 25.02 -2.44
N VAL A 191 14.91 24.85 -2.94
CA VAL A 191 14.31 25.73 -3.95
C VAL A 191 13.43 26.81 -3.33
N PHE A 192 12.68 26.48 -2.27
CA PHE A 192 11.71 27.39 -1.67
C PHE A 192 12.21 27.98 -0.34
N PRO A 193 11.95 29.29 -0.10
CA PRO A 193 12.22 29.89 1.20
C PRO A 193 11.36 29.24 2.28
N GLN A 194 11.84 29.19 3.52
CA GLN A 194 11.10 28.65 4.67
C GLN A 194 10.16 29.69 5.28
N ASP A 195 9.48 30.45 4.42
CA ASP A 195 8.43 31.39 4.78
C ASP A 195 7.04 30.81 4.46
N ALA A 196 5.99 31.55 4.78
CA ALA A 196 4.60 31.10 4.57
C ALA A 196 4.30 30.71 3.11
N ASP A 197 4.82 31.48 2.15
CA ASP A 197 4.58 31.26 0.73
C ASP A 197 5.37 30.05 0.21
N GLY A 198 6.63 29.89 0.64
CA GLY A 198 7.44 28.74 0.28
C GLY A 198 6.95 27.43 0.90
N LEU A 199 6.49 27.44 2.17
CA LEU A 199 5.83 26.28 2.80
C LEU A 199 4.57 25.87 2.05
N ARG A 200 3.76 26.86 1.63
CA ARG A 200 2.56 26.64 0.83
C ARG A 200 2.88 26.01 -0.52
N LYS A 201 3.83 26.57 -1.27
CA LYS A 201 4.29 26.01 -2.56
C LYS A 201 4.85 24.60 -2.42
N SER A 202 5.59 24.35 -1.34
CA SER A 202 6.11 23.02 -1.01
C SER A 202 4.98 22.02 -0.77
N ALA A 203 3.96 22.40 0.01
CA ALA A 203 2.78 21.56 0.23
C ALA A 203 2.06 21.23 -1.08
N TYR A 204 1.83 22.23 -1.95
CA TYR A 204 1.25 22.00 -3.29
C TYR A 204 2.05 20.99 -4.10
N LEU A 205 3.38 21.08 -4.09
CA LEU A 205 4.24 20.14 -4.82
C LEU A 205 4.10 18.71 -4.27
N TYR A 206 4.05 18.53 -2.95
CA TYR A 206 3.86 17.21 -2.33
C TYR A 206 2.51 16.61 -2.72
N PHE A 207 1.41 17.35 -2.52
CA PHE A 207 0.07 16.86 -2.86
C PHE A 207 -0.10 16.58 -4.35
N PHE A 208 0.40 17.46 -5.22
CA PHE A 208 0.32 17.26 -6.67
C PHE A 208 1.09 16.02 -7.13
N THR A 209 2.33 15.84 -6.64
CA THR A 209 3.14 14.66 -6.96
C THR A 209 2.42 13.38 -6.57
N SER A 210 1.80 13.37 -5.38
CA SER A 210 1.07 12.21 -4.89
C SER A 210 -0.21 11.92 -5.68
N ILE A 211 -0.96 12.96 -6.10
CA ILE A 211 -2.14 12.78 -6.96
C ILE A 211 -1.74 12.14 -8.29
N VAL A 212 -0.68 12.62 -8.93
CA VAL A 212 -0.16 12.04 -10.17
C VAL A 212 0.21 10.57 -9.96
N PHE A 213 0.90 10.26 -8.86
CA PHE A 213 1.27 8.89 -8.53
C PHE A 213 0.03 8.00 -8.28
N MET A 214 -1.01 8.52 -7.63
CA MET A 214 -2.26 7.76 -7.40
C MET A 214 -2.96 7.41 -8.72
N VAL A 215 -3.01 8.35 -9.67
CA VAL A 215 -3.55 8.08 -11.01
C VAL A 215 -2.74 7.00 -11.73
N ILE A 216 -1.41 7.06 -11.63
CA ILE A 216 -0.53 6.00 -12.16
C ILE A 216 -0.84 4.65 -11.50
N CYS A 217 -0.96 4.59 -10.18
CA CYS A 217 -1.31 3.37 -9.45
C CYS A 217 -2.66 2.79 -9.89
N ILE A 218 -3.68 3.62 -10.12
CA ILE A 218 -4.98 3.18 -10.64
C ILE A 218 -4.81 2.51 -12.00
N VAL A 219 -4.11 3.16 -12.94
CA VAL A 219 -3.89 2.61 -14.28
C VAL A 219 -3.09 1.30 -14.20
N LEU A 220 -1.99 1.28 -13.46
CA LEU A 220 -1.12 0.11 -13.34
C LEU A 220 -1.82 -1.08 -12.70
N TYR A 221 -2.62 -0.86 -11.64
CA TYR A 221 -3.38 -1.94 -11.01
C TYR A 221 -4.39 -2.58 -11.97
N ASN A 222 -5.09 -1.76 -12.75
CA ASN A 222 -6.03 -2.24 -13.77
C ASN A 222 -5.35 -2.93 -14.96
N VAL A 223 -4.10 -2.57 -15.26
CA VAL A 223 -3.27 -3.26 -16.26
C VAL A 223 -2.73 -4.58 -15.72
N ALA A 224 -2.36 -4.67 -14.43
CA ALA A 224 -1.80 -5.87 -13.83
C ALA A 224 -2.70 -7.11 -13.99
N HIS A 225 -4.01 -6.97 -13.79
CA HIS A 225 -4.98 -8.07 -14.01
C HIS A 225 -5.01 -8.60 -15.46
N LYS A 226 -4.50 -7.84 -16.43
CA LYS A 226 -4.44 -8.25 -17.83
C LYS A 226 -3.10 -8.90 -18.20
N LEU A 227 -2.14 -8.96 -17.27
CA LEU A 227 -0.86 -9.59 -17.54
C LEU A 227 -1.01 -11.12 -17.55
N PRO A 228 -0.41 -11.83 -18.53
CA PRO A 228 -0.51 -13.30 -18.62
C PRO A 228 -0.06 -14.02 -17.34
N ILE A 229 0.98 -13.52 -16.68
CA ILE A 229 1.47 -14.10 -15.42
C ILE A 229 0.45 -13.97 -14.29
N MET A 230 -0.28 -12.86 -14.22
CA MET A 230 -1.28 -12.64 -13.17
C MET A 230 -2.52 -13.50 -13.42
N GLN A 231 -2.97 -13.57 -14.67
CA GLN A 231 -4.08 -14.43 -15.10
C GLN A 231 -3.79 -15.91 -14.81
N TYR A 232 -2.54 -16.36 -15.07
CA TYR A 232 -2.11 -17.72 -14.76
C TYR A 232 -2.27 -18.06 -13.26
N TYR A 233 -1.84 -17.16 -12.36
CA TYR A 233 -1.99 -17.39 -10.91
C TYR A 233 -3.45 -17.26 -10.44
N GLU A 234 -4.23 -16.36 -11.03
CA GLU A 234 -5.66 -16.23 -10.75
C GLU A 234 -6.46 -17.48 -11.15
N GLU A 235 -6.15 -18.07 -12.31
CA GLU A 235 -6.78 -19.32 -12.78
C GLU A 235 -6.44 -20.50 -11.86
N LEU A 236 -5.16 -20.66 -11.51
CA LEU A 236 -4.70 -21.68 -10.55
C LEU A 236 -5.43 -21.58 -9.21
N LYS A 237 -5.57 -20.36 -8.69
CA LYS A 237 -6.32 -20.11 -7.47
C LYS A 237 -7.80 -20.44 -7.63
N ALA A 238 -8.42 -20.00 -8.73
CA ALA A 238 -9.83 -20.24 -8.97
C ALA A 238 -10.16 -21.73 -9.03
N GLU A 239 -9.25 -22.55 -9.56
CA GLU A 239 -9.38 -24.01 -9.55
C GLU A 239 -9.20 -24.59 -8.14
N ALA A 240 -8.15 -24.22 -7.41
CA ALA A 240 -7.93 -24.68 -6.04
C ALA A 240 -9.12 -24.36 -5.11
N VAL A 241 -9.71 -23.17 -5.26
CA VAL A 241 -10.91 -22.76 -4.51
C VAL A 241 -12.14 -23.58 -4.92
N LYS A 242 -12.28 -23.97 -6.20
CA LYS A 242 -13.38 -24.83 -6.65
C LYS A 242 -13.25 -26.23 -6.07
N GLU A 243 -12.05 -26.81 -6.06
CA GLU A 243 -11.77 -28.11 -5.45
C GLU A 243 -12.05 -28.09 -3.94
N GLU A 244 -11.53 -27.09 -3.23
CA GLU A 244 -11.77 -26.98 -1.79
C GLU A 244 -13.25 -26.79 -1.46
N LYS A 245 -13.99 -26.03 -2.29
CA LYS A 245 -15.44 -25.85 -2.14
C LYS A 245 -16.21 -27.15 -2.42
N ALA A 246 -15.72 -27.99 -3.33
CA ALA A 246 -16.31 -29.29 -3.60
C ALA A 246 -16.12 -30.26 -2.42
N GLU A 247 -14.96 -30.23 -1.76
CA GLU A 247 -14.65 -31.09 -0.61
C GLU A 247 -15.27 -30.60 0.71
N LYS A 248 -15.13 -29.31 1.03
CA LYS A 248 -15.44 -28.73 2.35
C LYS A 248 -16.75 -27.95 2.38
N GLY A 249 -17.43 -27.83 1.24
CA GLY A 249 -18.67 -27.05 1.12
C GLY A 249 -18.44 -25.53 1.10
N PRO A 250 -19.51 -24.73 1.18
CA PRO A 250 -19.41 -23.28 1.07
C PRO A 250 -18.73 -22.66 2.30
N MET A 251 -17.87 -21.66 2.07
CA MET A 251 -17.23 -20.89 3.13
C MET A 251 -18.27 -20.04 3.89
N THR A 252 -18.71 -20.53 5.05
CA THR A 252 -19.64 -19.83 5.96
C THR A 252 -18.88 -18.94 6.96
N GLY A 253 -19.57 -17.97 7.55
CA GLY A 253 -18.97 -17.04 8.53
C GLY A 253 -18.26 -17.72 9.72
N PRO A 254 -18.84 -18.75 10.37
CA PRO A 254 -18.15 -19.50 11.43
C PRO A 254 -16.90 -20.23 10.96
N VAL A 255 -16.95 -20.87 9.78
CA VAL A 255 -15.81 -21.58 9.18
C VAL A 255 -14.68 -20.60 8.84
N TRP A 256 -15.02 -19.44 8.29
CA TRP A 256 -14.07 -18.35 8.04
C TRP A 256 -13.36 -17.91 9.31
N ARG A 257 -14.10 -17.67 10.40
CA ARG A 257 -13.50 -17.26 11.69
C ARG A 257 -12.57 -18.33 12.27
N ALA A 258 -12.95 -19.60 12.17
CA ALA A 258 -12.09 -20.71 12.60
C ALA A 258 -10.79 -20.76 11.78
N SER A 259 -10.89 -20.61 10.45
CA SER A 259 -9.74 -20.53 9.55
C SER A 259 -8.84 -19.33 9.88
N LEU A 260 -9.42 -18.14 10.07
CA LEU A 260 -8.69 -16.94 10.48
C LEU A 260 -7.89 -17.17 11.78
N TRP A 261 -8.50 -17.78 12.80
CA TRP A 261 -7.81 -18.02 14.06
C TRP A 261 -6.66 -19.02 13.91
N ASN A 262 -6.83 -20.02 13.03
CA ASN A 262 -5.76 -20.95 12.69
C ASN A 262 -4.61 -20.23 11.98
N ILE A 263 -4.90 -19.40 10.98
CA ILE A 263 -3.91 -18.58 10.27
C ILE A 263 -3.14 -17.69 11.24
N VAL A 264 -3.85 -16.96 12.12
CA VAL A 264 -3.23 -16.14 13.17
C VAL A 264 -2.33 -17.00 14.06
N GLY A 265 -2.77 -18.20 14.44
CA GLY A 265 -1.98 -19.15 15.21
C GLY A 265 -0.67 -19.59 14.52
N THR A 266 -0.70 -19.75 13.20
CA THR A 266 0.46 -20.12 12.37
C THR A 266 1.46 -18.96 12.24
N VAL A 267 0.97 -17.73 11.99
CA VAL A 267 1.84 -16.58 11.69
C VAL A 267 2.17 -15.71 12.90
N LYS A 268 1.67 -16.03 14.10
CA LYS A 268 1.81 -15.20 15.32
C LYS A 268 3.23 -14.74 15.62
N TRP A 269 4.24 -15.58 15.36
CA TRP A 269 5.64 -15.25 15.65
C TRP A 269 6.21 -14.23 14.66
N TYR A 270 5.84 -14.33 13.38
CA TYR A 270 6.16 -13.31 12.38
C TYR A 270 5.44 -11.99 12.70
N GLY A 271 4.16 -12.07 13.06
CA GLY A 271 3.39 -10.90 13.49
C GLY A 271 4.00 -10.20 14.70
N PHE A 272 4.41 -10.96 15.72
CA PHE A 272 5.11 -10.42 16.89
C PHE A 272 6.44 -9.75 16.52
N GLY A 273 7.23 -10.38 15.64
CA GLY A 273 8.48 -9.81 15.13
C GLY A 273 8.25 -8.47 14.42
N ILE A 274 7.25 -8.39 13.54
CA ILE A 274 6.89 -7.15 12.83
C ILE A 274 6.45 -6.07 13.83
N VAL A 275 5.61 -6.40 14.81
CA VAL A 275 5.19 -5.45 15.85
C VAL A 275 6.41 -4.91 16.61
N LEU A 276 7.34 -5.78 17.03
CA LEU A 276 8.54 -5.36 17.73
C LEU A 276 9.40 -4.43 16.87
N ILE A 277 9.59 -4.75 15.58
CA ILE A 277 10.32 -3.90 14.63
C ILE A 277 9.69 -2.52 14.54
N TYR A 278 8.36 -2.43 14.37
CA TYR A 278 7.68 -1.13 14.26
C TYR A 278 7.62 -0.36 15.58
N VAL A 279 7.53 -1.04 16.74
CA VAL A 279 7.60 -0.37 18.05
C VAL A 279 8.96 0.29 18.24
N VAL A 280 10.06 -0.42 17.94
CA VAL A 280 11.41 0.14 18.03
C VAL A 280 11.61 1.23 16.98
N THR A 281 11.10 1.03 15.77
CA THR A 281 11.24 2.01 14.69
C THR A 281 10.49 3.30 15.02
N LEU A 282 9.22 3.22 15.42
CA LEU A 282 8.37 4.39 15.67
C LEU A 282 8.68 5.11 16.99
N SER A 283 9.37 4.47 17.93
CA SER A 283 9.88 5.14 19.13
C SER A 283 11.09 6.04 18.85
N ILE A 284 11.79 5.80 17.74
CA ILE A 284 12.96 6.58 17.31
C ILE A 284 12.61 7.50 16.13
N PHE A 285 12.03 6.95 15.07
CA PHE A 285 11.73 7.65 13.83
C PHE A 285 10.21 7.95 13.69
N PRO A 286 9.82 9.17 13.31
CA PRO A 286 10.67 10.34 13.06
C PRO A 286 10.94 11.19 14.32
N GLY A 287 10.12 11.08 15.37
CA GLY A 287 10.04 12.05 16.48
C GLY A 287 11.38 12.35 17.16
N TYR A 288 12.05 11.34 17.71
CA TYR A 288 13.33 11.51 18.41
C TYR A 288 14.40 12.11 17.48
N ILE A 289 14.47 11.62 16.23
CA ILE A 289 15.43 12.11 15.23
C ILE A 289 15.20 13.59 14.88
N THR A 290 13.95 14.04 14.85
CA THR A 290 13.61 15.43 14.47
C THR A 290 13.66 16.42 15.63
N GLU A 291 13.31 16.00 16.85
CA GLU A 291 13.16 16.90 17.99
C GLU A 291 14.34 16.89 18.95
N ASP A 292 15.03 15.75 19.11
CA ASP A 292 16.06 15.61 20.15
C ASP A 292 17.50 15.64 19.59
N VAL A 293 17.69 15.33 18.30
CA VAL A 293 19.01 15.22 17.69
C VAL A 293 19.38 16.49 16.90
N HIS A 294 20.44 17.17 17.32
CA HIS A 294 20.84 18.48 16.78
C HIS A 294 22.30 18.48 16.30
N SER A 295 22.58 19.25 15.25
CA SER A 295 23.95 19.47 14.75
C SER A 295 24.23 20.97 14.59
N LEU A 296 25.31 21.45 15.23
CA LEU A 296 25.76 22.84 15.11
C LEU A 296 26.26 23.17 13.69
N VAL A 297 26.78 22.16 12.97
CA VAL A 297 27.34 22.33 11.62
C VAL A 297 26.23 22.31 10.57
N LEU A 298 25.33 21.32 10.65
CA LEU A 298 24.33 21.06 9.62
C LEU A 298 22.98 21.75 9.90
N LYS A 299 22.73 22.22 11.14
CA LYS A 299 21.50 22.94 11.53
C LYS A 299 20.25 22.20 11.03
N ASP A 300 19.33 22.90 10.36
CA ASP A 300 18.06 22.38 9.85
C ASP A 300 18.21 21.29 8.77
N TRP A 301 19.40 21.17 8.17
CA TRP A 301 19.70 20.10 7.21
C TRP A 301 19.97 18.76 7.88
N TYR A 302 20.29 18.75 9.18
CA TYR A 302 20.66 17.52 9.86
C TYR A 302 19.49 16.53 9.97
N PRO A 303 18.29 16.91 10.44
CA PRO A 303 17.15 16.01 10.45
C PRO A 303 16.75 15.54 9.04
N VAL A 304 16.88 16.42 8.04
CA VAL A 304 16.58 16.07 6.63
C VAL A 304 17.51 14.96 6.12
N LEU A 305 18.81 15.06 6.41
CA LEU A 305 19.79 14.04 6.02
C LEU A 305 19.61 12.73 6.79
N LEU A 306 19.29 12.78 8.08
CA LEU A 306 19.00 11.57 8.88
C LEU A 306 17.76 10.84 8.38
N ILE A 307 16.67 11.56 8.13
CA ILE A 307 15.43 10.98 7.56
C ILE A 307 15.71 10.38 6.18
N THR A 308 16.52 11.06 5.36
CA THR A 308 16.92 10.55 4.03
C THR A 308 17.75 9.28 4.16
N GLY A 309 18.73 9.24 5.06
CA GLY A 309 19.52 8.05 5.35
C GLY A 309 18.62 6.88 5.78
N TYR A 310 17.74 7.11 6.74
CA TYR A 310 16.76 6.12 7.20
C TYR A 310 15.95 5.55 6.02
N ASN A 311 15.32 6.41 5.21
CA ASN A 311 14.49 5.96 4.08
C ASN A 311 15.29 5.19 3.02
N VAL A 312 16.54 5.60 2.75
CA VAL A 312 17.42 4.89 1.80
C VAL A 312 17.77 3.50 2.33
N PHE A 313 18.19 3.38 3.59
CA PHE A 313 18.55 2.09 4.17
C PHE A 313 17.33 1.18 4.41
N ASP A 314 16.15 1.75 4.70
CA ASP A 314 14.89 1.02 4.75
C ASP A 314 14.54 0.42 3.37
N LEU A 315 14.63 1.22 2.30
CA LEU A 315 14.44 0.74 0.93
C LEU A 315 15.45 -0.36 0.57
N VAL A 316 16.75 -0.15 0.85
CA VAL A 316 17.80 -1.14 0.55
C VAL A 316 17.53 -2.44 1.31
N GLY A 317 17.24 -2.37 2.61
CA GLY A 317 16.96 -3.54 3.44
C GLY A 317 15.77 -4.34 2.92
N LYS A 318 14.67 -3.67 2.58
CA LYS A 318 13.48 -4.30 1.98
C LYS A 318 13.76 -4.84 0.57
N SER A 319 14.64 -4.20 -0.20
CA SER A 319 14.99 -4.62 -1.57
C SER A 319 15.86 -5.88 -1.61
N LEU A 320 16.71 -6.09 -0.58
CA LEU A 320 17.63 -7.23 -0.49
C LEU A 320 16.97 -8.54 -0.04
N THR A 321 15.68 -8.53 0.26
CA THR A 321 14.93 -9.74 0.69
C THR A 321 14.45 -10.62 -0.48
N ALA A 322 14.79 -10.24 -1.73
CA ALA A 322 14.44 -10.96 -2.95
C ALA A 322 15.37 -12.15 -3.25
#